data_AF-A0A519VMP7-F1
#
_entry.id   AF-A0A519VMP7-F1
#
_cell.length_a   1.000
_cell.length_b   1.000
_cell.length_c   1.000
_cell.angle_alpha   90.00
_cell.angle_beta   90.00
_cell.angle_gamma   90.00
#
_symmetry.space_group_name_H-M   'P 1'
#
loop_
_entity.id
_entity.type
_entity.pdbx_description
1 polymer ?
#
loop_
_entity_poly.entity_id
_entity_poly.type
_entity_poly.pdbx_seq_one_letter_code
_entity_poly.pdbx_strand_id
1 'polypeptide(L)' 'MQVDPNELKFIQENAPNGLFSMVAANLVKNGFQTTRFIVAKEASSIKPDYRDEIITELRRVFELNTGLKFEREVA' A
#
# COMPACT_ATOMS: atom_id res chain seq x y z
N MET A 1 -1.81 -11.83 5.26
CA MET A 1 -1.38 -11.88 3.84
C MET A 1 0.13 -11.99 3.71
N GLN A 2 0.67 -12.63 2.65
CA GLN A 2 2.11 -12.58 2.31
C GLN A 2 2.38 -11.36 1.41
N VAL A 3 3.34 -10.52 1.78
CA VAL A 3 3.76 -9.33 1.02
C VAL A 3 5.24 -9.48 0.68
N ASP A 4 5.61 -9.22 -0.57
CA ASP A 4 7.02 -9.21 -0.95
C ASP A 4 7.67 -7.90 -0.45
N PRO A 5 8.82 -7.94 0.25
CA PRO A 5 9.51 -6.73 0.68
C PRO A 5 9.83 -5.75 -0.47
N ASN A 6 10.12 -6.27 -1.67
CA ASN A 6 10.42 -5.45 -2.85
C ASN A 6 9.18 -4.78 -3.42
N GLU A 7 7.99 -5.34 -3.20
CA GLU A 7 6.74 -4.74 -3.63
C GLU A 7 6.50 -3.39 -2.92
N LEU A 8 6.70 -3.36 -1.60
CA LEU A 8 6.52 -2.12 -0.83
C LEU A 8 7.52 -1.06 -1.24
N LYS A 9 8.78 -1.47 -1.46
CA LYS A 9 9.82 -0.58 -1.98
C LYS A 9 9.43 -0.02 -3.36
N PHE A 10 8.95 -0.87 -4.26
CA PHE A 10 8.48 -0.46 -5.58
C PHE A 10 7.33 0.56 -5.50
N ILE A 11 6.33 0.30 -4.64
CA ILE A 11 5.22 1.23 -4.43
C ILE A 11 5.73 2.56 -3.90
N GLN A 12 6.67 2.58 -2.95
CA GLN A 12 7.23 3.81 -2.41
C GLN A 12 7.96 4.65 -3.45
N GLU A 13 8.76 4.01 -4.31
CA GLU A 13 9.56 4.70 -5.34
C GLU A 13 8.70 5.28 -6.45
N ASN A 14 7.53 4.69 -6.71
CA ASN A 14 6.63 5.07 -7.80
C ASN A 14 5.33 5.74 -7.30
N ALA A 15 5.17 5.95 -5.99
CA ALA A 15 3.95 6.47 -5.42
C ALA A 15 3.70 7.92 -5.85
N PRO A 16 2.51 8.25 -6.38
CA PRO A 16 2.14 9.64 -6.60
C PRO A 16 2.03 10.40 -5.27
N ASN A 17 2.25 11.71 -5.32
CA ASN A 17 2.06 12.58 -4.16
C ASN A 17 0.66 12.41 -3.57
N GLY A 18 0.60 12.10 -2.28
CA GLY A 18 -0.66 11.92 -1.56
C GLY A 18 -1.28 10.51 -1.63
N LEU A 19 -0.63 9.52 -2.26
CA LEU A 19 -1.10 8.13 -2.31
C LEU A 19 -1.59 7.61 -0.96
N PHE A 20 -0.75 7.71 0.07
CA PHE A 20 -1.10 7.22 1.42
C PHE A 20 -2.26 7.98 2.06
N SER A 21 -2.47 9.26 1.72
CA SER A 21 -3.62 10.02 2.18
C SER A 21 -4.91 9.52 1.52
N MET A 22 -4.85 9.21 0.22
CA MET A 22 -5.98 8.65 -0.53
C MET A 22 -6.38 7.27 0.01
N VAL A 23 -5.40 6.38 0.23
CA VAL A 23 -5.63 5.07 0.83
C VAL A 23 -6.28 5.21 2.21
N ALA A 24 -5.76 6.07 3.08
CA ALA A 24 -6.35 6.31 4.39
C ALA A 24 -7.79 6.83 4.30
N ALA A 25 -8.07 7.78 3.40
CA ALA A 25 -9.40 8.33 3.20
C ALA A 25 -10.41 7.26 2.72
N ASN A 26 -10.00 6.38 1.80
CA ASN A 26 -10.85 5.30 1.32
C ASN A 26 -11.14 4.26 2.39
N LEU A 27 -10.13 3.87 3.18
CA LEU A 27 -10.30 2.95 4.30
C LEU A 27 -11.25 3.53 5.35
N VAL A 28 -11.13 4.82 5.69
CA VAL A 28 -12.05 5.50 6.60
C VAL A 28 -13.48 5.49 6.05
N LYS A 29 -13.68 5.74 4.75
CA LYS A 29 -15.00 5.64 4.10
C LYS A 29 -15.59 4.23 4.17
N ASN A 30 -14.74 3.21 4.17
CA ASN A 30 -15.14 1.80 4.31
C ASN A 30 -15.28 1.34 5.78
N GLY A 31 -15.24 2.28 6.74
CA GLY A 31 -15.46 1.98 8.16
C GLY A 31 -14.21 1.58 8.95
N PHE A 32 -13.02 1.62 8.35
CA PHE A 32 -11.77 1.30 9.05
C PHE A 32 -11.23 2.53 9.80
N GLN A 33 -10.80 2.32 11.06
CA GLN A 33 -10.05 3.34 11.79
C GLN A 33 -8.58 3.31 11.37
N THR A 34 -8.19 4.24 10.50
CA THR A 34 -6.81 4.39 10.03
C THR A 34 -6.46 5.84 9.76
N THR A 35 -5.17 6.13 9.62
CA THR A 35 -4.65 7.46 9.29
C THR A 35 -3.56 7.33 8.22
N ARG A 36 -3.23 8.44 7.55
CA ARG A 36 -2.10 8.50 6.63
C ARG A 36 -0.81 7.98 7.28
N PHE A 37 -0.56 8.30 8.55
CA PHE A 37 0.63 7.87 9.26
C PHE A 37 0.68 6.35 9.43
N ILE A 38 -0.46 5.74 9.79
CA ILE A 38 -0.57 4.28 9.89
C ILE A 38 -0.31 3.63 8.52
N VAL A 39 -0.94 4.15 7.46
CA VAL A 39 -0.74 3.64 6.08
C VAL A 39 0.73 3.76 5.66
N ALA A 40 1.35 4.92 5.89
CA ALA A 40 2.76 5.14 5.55
C ALA A 40 3.69 4.19 6.32
N LYS A 41 3.44 3.97 7.61
CA LYS A 41 4.19 3.02 8.44
C LYS A 41 4.04 1.59 7.94
N GLU A 42 2.81 1.22 7.56
CA GLU A 42 2.50 -0.08 6.98
C GLU A 42 3.28 -0.32 5.69
N ALA A 43 3.32 0.69 4.83
CA ALA A 43 4.01 0.65 3.55
C ALA A 43 5.54 0.77 3.66
N SER A 44 6.10 1.09 4.83
CA SER A 44 7.54 1.35 5.00
C SER A 44 8.30 0.37 5.87
N SER A 45 7.60 -0.54 6.54
CA SER A 45 8.22 -1.49 7.45
C SER A 45 8.14 -2.90 6.86
N ILE A 46 9.26 -3.61 6.82
CA ILE A 46 9.27 -5.07 6.63
C ILE A 46 8.87 -5.71 7.94
N LYS A 47 7.80 -6.51 7.94
CA LYS A 47 7.28 -7.14 9.15
C LYS A 47 6.60 -8.47 8.84
N PRO A 48 6.51 -9.39 9.82
CA PRO A 48 5.88 -10.70 9.61
C PRO A 48 4.38 -10.58 9.32
N ASP A 49 3.70 -9.61 9.94
CA ASP A 49 2.24 -9.46 9.85
C ASP A 49 1.85 -8.06 9.36
N TYR A 50 1.17 -8.05 8.22
CA TYR A 50 0.59 -6.85 7.62
C TYR A 50 -0.91 -6.75 7.89
N ARG A 51 -1.41 -5.53 7.95
CA ARG A 51 -2.84 -5.21 7.92
C ARG A 51 -3.35 -5.40 6.50
N ASP A 52 -4.00 -6.54 6.27
CA ASP A 52 -4.46 -6.98 4.96
C ASP A 52 -5.32 -5.91 4.25
N GLU A 53 -6.15 -5.16 4.99
CA GLU A 53 -6.98 -4.08 4.44
C GLU A 53 -6.14 -2.92 3.90
N ILE A 54 -5.03 -2.58 4.57
CA ILE A 54 -4.16 -1.48 4.15
C ILE A 54 -3.38 -1.87 2.90
N ILE A 55 -2.81 -3.08 2.88
CA ILE A 55 -2.03 -3.54 1.73
C ILE A 55 -2.92 -3.72 0.50
N THR A 56 -4.10 -4.29 0.68
CA THR A 56 -5.07 -4.46 -0.42
C THR A 56 -5.48 -3.11 -1.01
N GLU A 57 -5.85 -2.15 -0.17
CA GLU A 57 -6.25 -0.83 -0.65
C GLU A 57 -5.05 -0.05 -1.22
N LEU A 58 -3.86 -0.20 -0.64
CA LEU A 58 -2.63 0.41 -1.14
C LEU A 58 -2.32 -0.05 -2.57
N ARG A 59 -2.34 -1.35 -2.84
CA ARG A 59 -2.16 -1.93 -4.17
C ARG A 59 -3.21 -1.39 -5.15
N ARG A 60 -4.48 -1.42 -4.75
CA ARG A 60 -5.60 -0.97 -5.58
C ARG A 60 -5.47 0.51 -5.96
N VAL A 61 -5.23 1.38 -4.98
CA VAL A 61 -5.12 2.83 -5.23
C VAL A 61 -3.85 3.13 -6.02
N PHE A 62 -2.75 2.43 -5.75
CA PHE A 62 -1.52 2.59 -6.53
C PHE A 62 -1.75 2.25 -8.00
N GLU A 63 -2.24 1.05 -8.30
CA GLU A 63 -2.53 0.60 -9.67
C GLU A 63 -3.49 1.55 -10.39
N LEU A 64 -4.56 2.01 -9.73
CA LEU A 64 -5.52 2.94 -10.32
C LEU A 64 -4.91 4.31 -10.69
N ASN A 65 -3.87 4.76 -9.97
CA ASN A 65 -3.25 6.06 -10.21
C ASN A 65 -2.04 6.00 -11.13
N THR A 66 -1.31 4.88 -11.17
CA THR A 66 -0.05 4.77 -11.93
C THR A 66 -0.16 3.84 -13.13
N GLY A 67 -1.14 2.92 -13.15
CA GLY A 67 -1.23 1.82 -14.11
C GLY A 67 -0.14 0.75 -13.93
N LEU A 68 0.70 0.86 -12.89
CA LEU A 68 1.82 -0.05 -12.65
C LEU A 68 1.39 -1.21 -11.76
N LYS A 69 2.00 -2.38 -12.00
CA LYS A 69 1.90 -3.57 -11.16
C LYS A 69 3.29 -4.03 -10.76
N PHE A 70 3.42 -4.48 -9.52
CA PHE A 70 4.62 -5.18 -9.10
C PHE A 70 4.60 -6.59 -9.71
N GLU A 71 5.48 -6.83 -10.69
CA GLU A 71 5.71 -8.15 -11.24
C GLU A 71 6.86 -8.80 -10.47
N ARG A 72 6.58 -9.91 -9.81
CA ARG A 72 7.60 -10.70 -9.15
C ARG A 72 8.36 -11.43 -10.25
N GLU A 73 9.62 -11.07 -10.50
CA GLU A 73 10.48 -11.87 -11.38
C GLU A 73 10.53 -13.30 -10.82
N VAL A 74 9.91 -14.22 -11.55
CA VAL A 74 10.03 -15.65 -11.28
C VAL A 74 11.37 -16.06 -11.90
N ALA A 75 12.41 -16.13 -11.07
CA ALA A 75 13.68 -16.76 -11.43
C ALA A 75 13.52 -18.29 -11.49
#